data_AF-Q43924-F1
#
_entry.id   AF-Q43924-F1
#
_cell.length_a   1.000
_cell.length_b   1.000
_cell.length_c   1.000
_cell.angle_alpha   90.00
_cell.angle_beta   90.00
_cell.angle_gamma   90.00
#
_symmetry.space_group_name_H-M   'P 1'
#
loop_
_entity.id
_entity.type
_entity.pdbx_description
1 polymer ?
#
loop_
_entity_poly.entity_id
_entity_poly.type
_entity_poly.pdbx_seq_one_letter_code
_entity_poly.pdbx_strand_id
1 'polypeptide(L)'
;EFEAAIRTVCEPIFEKPLKDISFGQLLLRLFQTARRFNMEVQPQLVLLQKTLLNIEGLGRQLYPELDLWTTAKPFLERWMRKRMSPKAMLDNLQGQLEQLPHLAQMTRAALEGMARPAHGAPPPRDRHILRLLGAALLAGGVLLASRAPLNVADAWPGWLMLASGLYLLVRRQRFPD
;
A
#
# COMPACT_ATOMS: atom_id res chain seq x y z
N GLU A 1 -2.91 13.86 8.96
CA GLU A 1 -4.25 14.48 9.11
C GLU A 1 -5.35 13.47 9.42
N PHE A 2 -5.52 12.40 8.61
CA PHE A 2 -6.56 11.39 8.84
C PHE A 2 -6.53 10.76 10.24
N GLU A 3 -5.36 10.33 10.71
CA GLU A 3 -5.18 9.76 12.06
C GLU A 3 -5.67 10.70 13.16
N ALA A 4 -5.34 12.00 13.06
CA ALA A 4 -5.78 13.00 14.03
C ALA A 4 -7.32 13.11 14.04
N ALA A 5 -7.95 13.11 12.85
CA ALA A 5 -9.41 13.16 12.73
C ALA A 5 -10.09 11.90 13.30
N ILE A 6 -9.50 10.71 13.10
CA ILE A 6 -9.98 9.47 13.72
C ILE A 6 -9.85 9.53 15.25
N ARG A 7 -8.69 9.97 15.77
CA ARG A 7 -8.48 10.12 17.21
C ARG A 7 -9.51 11.05 17.85
N THR A 8 -9.78 12.21 17.25
CA THR A 8 -10.82 13.15 17.72
C THR A 8 -12.22 12.51 17.79
N VAL A 9 -12.54 11.57 16.91
CA VAL A 9 -13.83 10.86 16.94
C VAL A 9 -13.88 9.77 18.03
N CYS A 10 -12.76 9.07 18.26
CA CYS A 10 -12.70 7.94 19.20
C CYS A 10 -12.43 8.35 20.66
N GLU A 11 -11.65 9.40 20.89
CA GLU A 11 -11.22 9.82 22.23
C GLU A 11 -12.38 10.08 23.22
N PRO A 12 -13.53 10.68 22.82
CA PRO A 12 -14.65 10.92 23.74
C PRO A 12 -15.35 9.67 24.29
N ILE A 13 -15.19 8.51 23.63
CA ILE A 13 -15.83 7.25 24.03
C ILE A 13 -14.84 6.28 24.69
N PHE A 14 -13.57 6.66 24.76
CA PHE A 14 -12.50 5.81 25.28
C PHE A 14 -12.77 5.46 26.75
N GLU A 15 -12.65 4.17 27.09
CA GLU A 15 -12.81 3.61 28.45
C GLU A 15 -14.17 3.89 29.12
N LYS A 16 -15.22 4.17 28.33
CA LYS A 16 -16.58 4.36 28.85
C LYS A 16 -17.42 3.07 28.76
N PRO A 17 -18.27 2.79 29.76
CA PRO A 17 -19.16 1.64 29.71
C PRO A 17 -20.22 1.80 28.62
N LEU A 18 -20.75 0.68 28.13
CA LEU A 18 -21.69 0.63 27.00
C LEU A 18 -22.96 1.49 27.21
N LYS A 19 -23.40 1.65 28.45
CA LYS A 19 -24.54 2.54 28.81
C LYS A 19 -24.28 4.03 28.52
N ASP A 20 -23.02 4.46 28.49
CA ASP A 20 -22.62 5.87 28.36
C ASP A 20 -22.14 6.23 26.94
N ILE A 21 -22.09 5.26 26.04
CA ILE A 21 -21.68 5.45 24.63
C ILE A 21 -22.85 5.17 23.69
N SER A 22 -22.83 5.83 22.52
CA SER A 22 -23.66 5.45 21.37
C SER A 22 -22.75 5.02 20.22
N PHE A 23 -22.73 3.71 19.97
CA PHE A 23 -21.87 3.12 18.96
C PHE A 23 -22.36 3.45 17.55
N GLY A 24 -23.68 3.50 17.35
CA GLY A 24 -24.27 4.02 16.12
C GLY A 24 -23.79 5.43 15.77
N GLN A 25 -23.77 6.34 16.76
CA GLN A 25 -23.30 7.72 16.54
C GLN A 25 -21.79 7.80 16.29
N LEU A 26 -20.99 6.96 16.96
CA LEU A 26 -19.56 6.84 16.71
C LEU A 26 -19.29 6.45 15.25
N LEU A 27 -19.94 5.39 14.74
CA LEU A 27 -19.74 4.91 13.38
C LEU A 27 -20.13 5.95 12.34
N LEU A 28 -21.24 6.67 12.56
CA LEU A 28 -21.63 7.78 11.70
C LEU A 28 -20.54 8.86 11.64
N ARG A 29 -19.97 9.23 12.79
CA ARG A 29 -18.85 10.19 12.84
C ARG A 29 -17.61 9.66 12.13
N LEU A 30 -17.27 8.38 12.31
CA LEU A 30 -16.14 7.75 11.62
C LEU A 30 -16.32 7.75 10.10
N PHE A 31 -17.50 7.38 9.59
CA PHE A 31 -17.81 7.42 8.17
C PHE A 31 -17.82 8.85 7.62
N GLN A 32 -18.36 9.80 8.37
CA GLN A 32 -18.30 11.22 8.00
C GLN A 32 -16.86 11.72 7.89
N THR A 33 -16.00 11.35 8.84
CA THR A 33 -14.56 11.66 8.80
C THR A 33 -13.91 11.01 7.60
N ALA A 34 -14.14 9.71 7.34
CA ALA A 34 -13.59 9.02 6.17
C ALA A 34 -13.97 9.70 4.84
N ARG A 35 -15.24 10.10 4.67
CA ARG A 35 -15.69 10.81 3.47
C ARG A 35 -14.98 12.15 3.25
N ARG A 36 -14.60 12.87 4.31
CA ARG A 36 -13.83 14.14 4.18
C ARG A 36 -12.45 13.93 3.57
N PHE A 37 -11.90 12.72 3.66
CA PHE A 37 -10.63 12.34 3.05
C PHE A 37 -10.83 11.65 1.68
N ASN A 38 -11.96 11.90 1.00
CA ASN A 38 -12.33 11.28 -0.28
C ASN A 38 -12.33 9.74 -0.26
N MET A 39 -12.52 9.12 0.91
CA MET A 39 -12.73 7.68 0.99
C MET A 39 -14.19 7.37 0.65
N GLU A 40 -14.40 6.54 -0.37
CA GLU A 40 -15.73 6.04 -0.71
C GLU A 40 -16.22 5.08 0.38
N VAL A 41 -17.22 5.52 1.14
CA VAL A 41 -17.89 4.65 2.11
C VAL A 41 -18.92 3.81 1.37
N GLN A 42 -18.63 2.52 1.24
CA GLN A 42 -19.53 1.55 0.59
C GLN A 42 -20.90 1.52 1.29
N PRO A 43 -22.03 1.52 0.55
CA PRO A 43 -23.38 1.48 1.12
C PRO A 43 -23.61 0.32 2.10
N GLN A 44 -22.94 -0.82 1.91
CA GLN A 44 -23.04 -2.00 2.76
C GLN A 44 -22.49 -1.74 4.18
N LEU A 45 -21.50 -0.85 4.32
CA LEU A 45 -20.97 -0.45 5.63
C LEU A 45 -21.99 0.38 6.42
N VAL A 46 -22.88 1.09 5.72
CA VAL A 46 -23.99 1.82 6.35
C VAL A 46 -25.03 0.83 6.88
N LEU A 47 -25.27 -0.30 6.21
CA LEU A 47 -26.21 -1.33 6.71
C LEU A 47 -25.68 -2.03 7.98
N LEU A 48 -24.36 -2.19 8.11
CA LEU A 48 -23.73 -2.73 9.32
C LEU A 48 -24.13 -1.92 10.58
N GLN A 49 -24.42 -0.63 10.41
CA GLN A 49 -24.94 0.22 11.48
C GLN A 49 -26.23 -0.34 12.10
N LYS A 50 -27.14 -0.93 11.31
CA LYS A 50 -28.38 -1.52 11.84
C LYS A 50 -28.10 -2.73 12.72
N THR A 51 -27.18 -3.60 12.28
CA THR A 51 -26.73 -4.74 13.08
C THR A 51 -26.05 -4.26 14.37
N LEU A 52 -25.17 -3.27 14.27
CA LEU A 52 -24.43 -2.71 15.40
C LEU A 52 -25.34 -1.97 16.38
N LEU A 53 -26.35 -1.25 15.91
CA LEU A 53 -27.36 -0.61 16.75
C LEU A 53 -28.22 -1.64 17.49
N ASN A 54 -28.58 -2.74 16.84
CA ASN A 54 -29.29 -3.85 17.49
C ASN A 54 -28.43 -4.51 18.58
N ILE A 55 -27.15 -4.76 18.29
CA ILE A 55 -26.19 -5.31 19.26
C ILE A 55 -25.95 -4.33 20.41
N GLU A 56 -25.86 -3.02 20.14
CA GLU A 56 -25.76 -1.97 21.17
C GLU A 56 -26.99 -2.00 22.08
N GLY A 57 -28.20 -2.06 21.52
CA GLY A 57 -29.45 -2.15 22.29
C GLY A 57 -29.49 -3.37 23.20
N LEU A 58 -29.15 -4.56 22.67
CA LEU A 58 -29.07 -5.79 23.46
C LEU A 58 -27.96 -5.74 24.51
N GLY A 59 -26.77 -5.23 24.13
CA GLY A 59 -25.63 -5.11 25.02
C GLY A 59 -25.90 -4.17 26.19
N ARG A 60 -26.59 -3.04 25.96
CA ARG A 60 -26.99 -2.10 27.02
C ARG A 60 -27.95 -2.73 28.03
N GLN A 61 -28.81 -3.66 27.59
CA GLN A 61 -29.75 -4.35 28.47
C GLN A 61 -29.06 -5.47 29.29
N LEU A 62 -28.18 -6.23 28.66
CA LEU A 62 -27.54 -7.40 29.29
C LEU A 62 -26.28 -7.05 30.10
N TYR A 63 -25.47 -6.11 29.60
CA TYR A 63 -24.17 -5.75 30.17
C TYR A 63 -23.93 -4.23 30.12
N PRO A 64 -24.67 -3.42 30.90
CA PRO A 64 -24.58 -1.96 30.85
C PRO A 64 -23.18 -1.42 31.21
N GLU A 65 -22.46 -2.13 32.09
CA GLU A 65 -21.11 -1.77 32.55
C GLU A 65 -19.99 -2.31 31.63
N LEU A 66 -20.32 -2.94 30.50
CA LEU A 66 -19.33 -3.51 29.59
C LEU A 66 -18.49 -2.39 28.96
N ASP A 67 -17.20 -2.35 29.23
CA ASP A 67 -16.25 -1.57 28.44
C ASP A 67 -15.88 -2.34 27.15
N LEU A 68 -16.32 -1.80 26.01
CA LEU A 68 -16.04 -2.37 24.70
C LEU A 68 -14.54 -2.35 24.37
N TRP A 69 -13.79 -1.36 24.86
CA TRP A 69 -12.36 -1.24 24.53
C TRP A 69 -11.56 -2.36 25.20
N THR A 70 -11.68 -2.52 26.51
CA THR A 70 -11.00 -3.59 27.26
C THR A 70 -11.40 -4.96 26.72
N THR A 71 -12.66 -5.13 26.34
CA THR A 71 -13.18 -6.38 25.78
C THR A 71 -12.66 -6.65 24.35
N ALA A 72 -12.57 -5.63 23.50
CA ALA A 72 -12.15 -5.75 22.10
C ALA A 72 -10.62 -5.80 21.92
N LYS A 73 -9.84 -5.19 22.82
CA LYS A 73 -8.37 -5.14 22.78
C LYS A 73 -7.71 -6.48 22.45
N PRO A 74 -7.98 -7.60 23.13
CA PRO A 74 -7.32 -8.87 22.82
C PRO A 74 -7.68 -9.40 21.42
N PHE A 75 -8.86 -9.09 20.88
CA PHE A 75 -9.24 -9.45 19.51
C PHE A 75 -8.49 -8.60 18.50
N LEU A 76 -8.43 -7.29 18.71
CA LEU A 76 -7.67 -6.35 17.88
C LEU A 76 -6.19 -6.74 17.83
N GLU A 77 -5.59 -7.01 18.98
CA GLU A 77 -4.19 -7.43 19.05
C GLU A 77 -3.92 -8.76 18.32
N ARG A 78 -4.79 -9.77 18.48
CA ARG A 78 -4.68 -11.03 17.72
C ARG A 78 -4.80 -10.79 16.22
N TRP A 79 -5.72 -9.94 15.80
CA TRP A 79 -5.91 -9.58 14.39
C TRP A 79 -4.70 -8.82 13.84
N MET A 80 -4.21 -7.83 14.58
CA MET A 80 -3.01 -7.05 14.24
C MET A 80 -1.77 -7.94 14.13
N ARG A 81 -1.55 -8.85 15.09
CA ARG A 81 -0.45 -9.83 15.03
C ARG A 81 -0.55 -10.73 13.81
N LYS A 82 -1.74 -11.18 13.42
CA LYS A 82 -1.93 -11.97 12.19
C LYS A 82 -1.62 -11.13 10.94
N ARG A 83 -2.15 -9.90 10.88
CA ARG A 83 -2.01 -9.00 9.73
C ARG A 83 -0.57 -8.50 9.54
N MET A 84 0.14 -8.24 10.63
CA MET A 84 1.54 -7.81 10.65
C MET A 84 2.54 -8.95 10.86
N SER A 85 2.09 -10.21 10.79
CA SER A 85 3.03 -11.34 10.92
C SER A 85 4.03 -11.31 9.76
N PRO A 86 5.32 -11.59 10.01
CA PRO A 86 6.31 -11.73 8.94
C PRO A 86 5.89 -12.77 7.89
N LYS A 87 5.14 -13.79 8.32
CA LYS A 87 4.52 -14.77 7.43
C LYS A 87 3.51 -14.13 6.48
N ALA A 88 2.58 -13.31 6.97
CA ALA A 88 1.64 -12.59 6.11
C ALA A 88 2.35 -11.60 5.16
N MET A 89 3.43 -10.98 5.61
CA MET A 89 4.27 -10.15 4.74
C MET A 89 4.94 -10.99 3.64
N LEU A 90 5.50 -12.15 3.98
CA LEU A 90 6.12 -13.07 3.03
C LEU A 90 5.11 -13.66 2.05
N ASP A 91 3.93 -14.05 2.51
CA ASP A 91 2.84 -14.58 1.68
C ASP A 91 2.39 -13.50 0.65
N ASN A 92 2.30 -12.23 1.07
CA ASN A 92 2.02 -11.12 0.16
C ASN A 92 3.15 -10.90 -0.86
N LEU A 93 4.42 -11.06 -0.44
CA LEU A 93 5.57 -10.99 -1.37
C LEU A 93 5.55 -12.16 -2.36
N GLN A 94 5.21 -13.37 -1.95
CA GLN A 94 5.06 -14.52 -2.84
C GLN A 94 3.98 -14.26 -3.90
N GLY A 95 2.82 -13.70 -3.52
CA GLY A 95 1.79 -13.30 -4.48
C GLY A 95 2.23 -12.19 -5.45
N GLN A 96 3.22 -11.36 -5.08
CA GLN A 96 3.85 -10.40 -5.99
C GLN A 96 4.90 -11.08 -6.88
N LEU A 97 5.63 -12.08 -6.38
CA LEU A 97 6.60 -12.86 -7.18
C LEU A 97 5.91 -13.66 -8.29
N GLU A 98 4.69 -14.16 -8.08
CA GLU A 98 3.88 -14.80 -9.13
C GLU A 98 3.55 -13.85 -10.30
N GLN A 99 3.61 -12.53 -10.08
CA GLN A 99 3.42 -11.50 -11.12
C GLN A 99 4.72 -11.12 -11.85
N LEU A 100 5.90 -11.48 -11.31
CA LEU A 100 7.20 -11.26 -11.98
C LEU A 100 7.26 -11.77 -13.42
N PRO A 101 6.77 -12.98 -13.79
CA PRO A 101 6.81 -13.43 -15.18
C PRO A 101 6.04 -12.50 -16.11
N HIS A 102 4.96 -11.88 -15.66
CA HIS A 102 4.21 -10.91 -16.45
C HIS A 102 5.03 -9.62 -16.66
N LEU A 103 5.66 -9.11 -15.60
CA LEU A 103 6.57 -7.95 -15.70
C LEU A 103 7.79 -8.26 -16.58
N ALA A 104 8.36 -9.47 -16.48
CA ALA A 104 9.47 -9.93 -17.31
C ALA A 104 9.09 -10.01 -18.79
N GLN A 105 7.86 -10.43 -19.11
CA GLN A 105 7.36 -10.42 -20.48
C GLN A 105 7.12 -9.00 -21.00
N MET A 106 6.53 -8.11 -20.20
CA MET A 106 6.33 -6.70 -20.61
C MET A 106 7.66 -5.98 -20.85
N THR A 107 8.64 -6.19 -19.97
CA THR A 107 9.99 -5.64 -20.12
C THR A 107 10.71 -6.25 -21.33
N ARG A 108 10.60 -7.56 -21.57
CA ARG A 108 11.14 -8.20 -22.79
C ARG A 108 10.47 -7.65 -24.05
N ALA A 109 9.16 -7.52 -24.08
CA ALA A 109 8.43 -6.97 -25.22
C ALA A 109 8.83 -5.50 -25.50
N ALA A 110 8.99 -4.69 -24.45
CA ALA A 110 9.49 -3.33 -24.57
C ALA A 110 10.95 -3.29 -25.09
N LEU A 111 11.81 -4.17 -24.58
CA LEU A 111 13.20 -4.30 -25.03
C LEU A 111 13.30 -4.81 -26.48
N GLU A 112 12.48 -5.79 -26.88
CA GLU A 112 12.43 -6.29 -28.25
C GLU A 112 11.89 -5.25 -29.22
N GLY A 113 10.89 -4.46 -28.82
CA GLY A 113 10.40 -3.32 -29.59
C GLY A 113 11.48 -2.25 -29.82
N MET A 114 12.35 -2.02 -28.83
CA MET A 114 13.51 -1.13 -28.97
C MET A 114 14.68 -1.78 -29.74
N ALA A 115 14.84 -3.10 -29.66
CA ALA A 115 15.96 -3.83 -30.26
C ALA A 115 15.73 -4.22 -31.72
N ARG A 116 14.48 -4.21 -32.22
CA ARG A 116 14.21 -4.42 -33.65
C ARG A 116 14.65 -3.18 -34.44
N PRO A 117 15.71 -3.27 -35.26
CA PRO A 117 16.13 -2.15 -36.10
C PRO A 117 15.03 -1.87 -37.12
N ALA A 118 14.37 -0.71 -36.99
CA ALA A 118 13.36 -0.23 -37.92
C ALA A 118 13.99 -0.02 -39.31
N HIS A 119 13.98 -1.06 -40.14
CA HIS A 119 14.27 -0.95 -41.57
C HIS A 119 13.13 -0.13 -42.21
N GLY A 120 13.38 1.16 -42.46
CA GLY A 120 12.58 1.95 -43.40
C GLY A 120 11.66 3.05 -42.86
N ALA A 121 11.78 3.49 -41.59
CA ALA A 121 10.97 4.60 -41.06
C ALA A 121 11.79 5.90 -40.87
N PRO A 122 11.27 7.09 -41.24
CA PRO A 122 11.97 8.38 -41.13
C PRO A 122 12.33 8.73 -39.66
N PRO A 123 13.38 9.56 -39.41
CA PRO A 123 13.99 9.70 -38.09
C PRO A 123 12.97 10.20 -37.05
N PRO A 124 12.80 9.51 -35.90
CA PRO A 124 11.87 9.95 -34.88
C PRO A 124 12.48 11.13 -34.12
N ARG A 125 11.73 12.23 -34.19
CA ARG A 125 11.96 13.51 -33.52
C ARG A 125 11.61 13.42 -32.03
N ASP A 126 12.28 12.56 -31.25
CA ASP A 126 12.43 12.81 -29.80
C ASP A 126 13.45 11.88 -29.07
N ARG A 127 14.74 12.18 -29.20
CA ARG A 127 15.83 11.49 -28.46
C ARG A 127 15.89 11.87 -26.97
N HIS A 128 15.10 12.85 -26.51
CA HIS A 128 15.15 13.33 -25.13
C HIS A 128 14.37 12.41 -24.18
N ILE A 129 13.26 11.82 -24.64
CA ILE A 129 12.43 10.94 -23.82
C ILE A 129 13.21 9.72 -23.32
N LEU A 130 14.04 9.11 -24.17
CA LEU A 130 14.84 7.94 -23.76
C LEU A 130 15.96 8.30 -22.78
N ARG A 131 16.55 9.49 -22.92
CA ARG A 131 17.53 10.02 -21.95
C ARG A 131 16.86 10.35 -20.62
N LEU A 132 15.65 10.91 -20.64
CA LEU A 132 14.86 11.20 -19.45
C LEU A 132 14.42 9.91 -18.74
N LEU A 133 14.03 8.86 -19.47
CA LEU A 133 13.72 7.55 -18.91
C LEU A 133 14.94 6.88 -18.26
N GLY A 134 16.09 6.90 -18.94
CA GLY A 134 17.34 6.37 -18.38
C GLY A 134 17.80 7.14 -17.13
N ALA A 135 17.73 8.48 -17.19
CA ALA A 135 18.04 9.33 -16.05
C ALA A 135 17.05 9.14 -14.89
N ALA A 136 15.76 8.96 -15.17
CA ALA A 136 14.73 8.69 -14.17
C ALA A 136 14.92 7.32 -13.50
N LEU A 137 15.32 6.29 -14.26
CA LEU A 137 15.64 4.97 -13.71
C LEU A 137 16.88 4.99 -12.82
N LEU A 138 17.95 5.70 -13.23
CA LEU A 138 19.15 5.89 -12.41
C LEU A 138 18.86 6.72 -11.16
N ALA A 139 18.13 7.83 -11.29
CA ALA A 139 17.72 8.66 -10.18
C ALA A 139 16.83 7.89 -9.20
N GLY A 140 15.87 7.12 -9.70
CA GLY A 140 15.00 6.26 -8.89
C GLY A 140 15.79 5.19 -8.14
N GLY A 141 16.74 4.52 -8.81
CA GLY A 141 17.62 3.53 -8.18
C GLY A 141 18.51 4.12 -7.08
N VAL A 142 19.09 5.32 -7.30
CA VAL A 142 19.89 6.03 -6.29
C VAL A 142 19.02 6.48 -5.11
N LEU A 143 17.79 6.95 -5.36
CA LEU A 143 16.86 7.37 -4.30
C LEU A 143 16.39 6.18 -3.45
N LEU A 144 16.14 5.03 -4.07
CA LEU A 144 15.78 3.78 -3.39
C LEU A 144 16.97 3.23 -2.58
N ALA A 145 18.19 3.31 -3.11
CA ALA A 145 19.40 2.87 -2.42
C ALA A 145 19.77 3.77 -1.23
N SER A 146 19.58 5.09 -1.32
CA SER A 146 19.88 6.03 -0.24
C SER A 146 18.89 5.97 0.94
N ARG A 147 17.69 5.44 0.70
CA ARG A 147 16.65 5.25 1.72
C ARG A 147 16.62 3.84 2.31
N ALA A 148 17.39 2.91 1.75
CA ALA A 148 17.48 1.55 2.24
C ALA A 148 18.41 1.50 3.46
N PRO A 149 17.99 0.87 4.58
CA PRO A 149 18.90 0.57 5.68
C PRO A 149 20.04 -0.32 5.15
N LEU A 150 21.27 -0.14 5.66
CA LEU A 150 22.51 -0.86 5.28
C LEU A 150 22.43 -2.40 5.47
N ASN A 151 21.25 -2.96 5.71
CA ASN A 151 20.99 -4.39 5.70
C ASN A 151 21.03 -4.93 4.26
N VAL A 152 22.07 -5.70 3.99
CA VAL A 152 22.33 -6.39 2.70
C VAL A 152 21.13 -7.26 2.25
N ALA A 153 20.28 -7.69 3.19
CA ALA A 153 19.08 -8.48 2.90
C ALA A 153 17.93 -7.69 2.25
N ASP A 154 17.75 -6.41 2.59
CA ASP A 154 16.64 -5.58 2.08
C ASP A 154 17.04 -4.75 0.83
N ALA A 155 18.35 -4.66 0.53
CA ALA A 155 18.88 -3.85 -0.56
C ALA A 155 18.99 -4.57 -1.92
N TRP A 156 18.55 -5.83 -2.02
CA TRP A 156 18.65 -6.61 -3.26
C TRP A 156 18.00 -5.96 -4.52
N PRO A 157 16.92 -5.16 -4.45
CA PRO A 157 16.37 -4.50 -5.63
C PRO A 157 17.29 -3.38 -6.14
N GLY A 158 18.00 -2.70 -5.22
CA GLY A 158 18.94 -1.63 -5.55
C GLY A 158 20.14 -2.14 -6.32
N TRP A 159 20.66 -3.32 -5.94
CA TRP A 159 21.76 -3.98 -6.66
C TRP A 159 21.34 -4.42 -8.06
N LEU A 160 20.10 -4.90 -8.26
CA LEU A 160 19.58 -5.23 -9.59
C LEU A 160 19.44 -4.00 -10.49
N MET A 161 18.94 -2.88 -9.94
CA MET A 161 18.86 -1.62 -10.69
C MET A 161 20.25 -1.06 -11.05
N LEU A 162 21.22 -1.13 -10.13
CA LEU A 162 22.61 -0.74 -10.40
C LEU A 162 23.28 -1.65 -11.43
N ALA A 163 23.08 -2.98 -11.34
CA ALA A 163 23.62 -3.92 -12.32
C ALA A 163 23.00 -3.74 -13.70
N SER A 164 21.68 -3.49 -13.78
CA SER A 164 20.97 -3.19 -15.02
C SER A 164 21.42 -1.85 -15.64
N GLY A 165 21.57 -0.82 -14.80
CA GLY A 165 22.10 0.49 -15.22
C GLY A 165 23.55 0.41 -15.72
N LEU A 166 24.41 -0.33 -15.01
CA LEU A 166 25.80 -0.55 -15.41
C LEU A 166 25.88 -1.37 -16.71
N TYR A 167 25.03 -2.40 -16.86
CA TYR A 167 24.95 -3.21 -18.08
C TYR A 167 24.55 -2.37 -19.30
N LEU A 168 23.57 -1.48 -19.17
CA LEU A 168 23.17 -0.57 -20.24
C LEU A 168 24.29 0.42 -20.61
N LEU A 169 25.05 0.90 -19.63
CA LEU A 169 26.15 1.83 -19.85
C LEU A 169 27.35 1.15 -20.54
N VAL A 170 27.67 -0.08 -20.14
CA VAL A 170 28.75 -0.90 -20.72
C VAL A 170 28.38 -1.40 -22.12
N ARG A 171 27.13 -1.82 -22.34
CA ARG A 171 26.67 -2.28 -23.68
C ARG A 171 26.72 -1.15 -24.70
N ARG A 172 26.53 0.10 -24.28
CA ARG A 172 26.62 1.27 -25.15
C ARG A 172 28.06 1.63 -25.55
N GLN A 173 29.08 1.26 -24.77
CA GLN A 173 30.48 1.48 -25.16
C GLN A 173 31.03 0.43 -26.14
N ARG A 174 30.35 -0.71 -26.29
CA ARG A 174 30.87 -1.84 -27.09
C ARG A 174 30.48 -1.82 -28.57
N PHE A 175 29.74 -0.80 -29.03
CA PHE A 175 29.44 -0.57 -30.45
C PHE A 175 29.46 0.93 -30.75
N PRO A 176 30.61 1.50 -31.16
CA PRO A 176 30.67 2.82 -31.77
C PRO A 176 30.58 2.63 -33.29
N ASP A 177 29.38 2.57 -33.86
CA ASP A 177 29.12 2.76 -35.30
C ASP A 177 27.65 3.22 -35.49
#